data_AF-A0A2J8G0C1-F1
#
_entry.id   AF-A0A2J8G0C1-F1
#
_cell.length_a   1.000
_cell.length_b   1.000
_cell.length_c   1.000
_cell.angle_alpha   90.00
_cell.angle_beta   90.00
_cell.angle_gamma   90.00
#
_symmetry.space_group_name_H-M   'P 1'
#
loop_
_entity.id
_entity.type
_entity.pdbx_description
1 polymer ?
#
loop_
_entity_poly.entity_id
_entity_poly.type
_entity_poly.pdbx_seq_one_letter_code
_entity_poly.pdbx_strand_id
1 'polypeptide(L)'
;MLKPSDKWNWYYSDSEGYLMLELGEDMVFRTNLSSNLLVDCAFASNQFTVDDASDYQTYKERIDCLNLSEPRKVELVLYCVAAKRFHKPVQPKSWFFDYQSSGYSPEEGEVVSLVNSNGQGYFIVLEVGDSASLCALVDLEDFALNGSKQLRFGQVIKVMHDRMASANQILLPQPMAMVG
;
A
#
# COMPACT_ATOMS: atom_id res chain seq x y z
N MET A 1 -11.51 -11.82 7.01
CA MET A 1 -11.06 -10.42 7.05
C MET A 1 -11.97 -9.55 7.92
N LEU A 2 -11.40 -8.53 8.58
CA LEU A 2 -12.14 -7.51 9.34
C LEU A 2 -13.14 -6.76 8.44
N LYS A 3 -14.25 -6.29 9.00
CA LYS A 3 -15.23 -5.44 8.32
C LYS A 3 -15.17 -4.04 8.91
N PRO A 4 -15.13 -2.98 8.08
CA PRO A 4 -15.20 -1.61 8.57
C PRO A 4 -16.43 -1.40 9.46
N SER A 5 -16.26 -0.63 10.52
CA SER A 5 -17.34 -0.22 11.44
C SER A 5 -17.28 1.28 11.68
N ASP A 6 -18.44 1.87 11.92
CA ASP A 6 -18.64 3.24 12.40
C ASP A 6 -17.94 3.56 13.72
N LYS A 7 -17.56 2.52 14.48
CA LYS A 7 -16.78 2.62 15.72
C LYS A 7 -15.28 2.77 15.49
N TRP A 8 -14.80 2.58 14.26
CA TRP A 8 -13.38 2.68 13.97
C TRP A 8 -12.91 4.13 14.02
N ASN A 9 -11.74 4.34 14.62
CA ASN A 9 -11.22 5.68 14.84
C ASN A 9 -9.69 5.70 14.73
N TRP A 10 -9.19 6.57 13.86
CA TRP A 10 -7.78 6.86 13.71
C TRP A 10 -7.32 7.82 14.79
N TYR A 11 -6.16 7.57 15.38
CA TYR A 11 -5.52 8.49 16.31
C TYR A 11 -4.00 8.32 16.27
N TYR A 12 -3.27 9.39 16.50
CA TYR A 12 -1.83 9.31 16.69
C TYR A 12 -1.51 8.98 18.15
N SER A 13 -0.64 7.99 18.37
CA SER A 13 -0.15 7.63 19.70
C SER A 13 1.24 8.22 19.91
N ASP A 14 1.36 9.20 20.82
CA ASP A 14 2.66 9.77 21.21
C ASP A 14 3.59 8.73 21.87
N SER A 15 3.02 7.75 22.59
CA SER A 15 3.81 6.71 23.26
C SER A 15 4.40 5.70 22.28
N GLU A 16 3.65 5.33 21.25
CA GLU A 16 4.12 4.41 20.20
C GLU A 16 4.92 5.14 19.13
N GLY A 17 4.59 6.40 18.83
CA GLY A 17 5.19 7.19 17.76
C GLY A 17 4.59 6.96 16.37
N TYR A 18 3.40 6.34 16.30
CA TYR A 18 2.74 5.91 15.06
C TYR A 18 1.26 6.30 15.03
N LEU A 19 0.71 6.40 13.82
CA LEU A 19 -0.73 6.42 13.62
C LEU A 19 -1.31 5.03 13.95
N MET A 20 -2.39 5.03 14.71
CA MET A 20 -3.10 3.87 15.21
C MET A 20 -4.54 3.90 14.70
N LEU A 21 -5.16 2.72 14.65
CA LEU A 21 -6.58 2.54 14.38
C LEU A 21 -7.20 1.74 15.52
N GLU A 22 -8.13 2.37 16.23
CA GLU A 22 -9.01 1.66 17.16
C GLU A 22 -10.08 0.92 16.35
N LEU A 23 -10.18 -0.39 16.53
CA LEU A 23 -11.08 -1.27 15.78
C LEU A 23 -12.33 -1.65 16.60
N GLY A 24 -12.40 -1.20 17.86
CA GLY A 24 -13.38 -1.60 18.87
C GLY A 24 -12.96 -2.85 19.65
N GLU A 25 -13.67 -3.15 20.75
CA GLU A 25 -13.45 -4.35 21.60
C GLU A 25 -11.99 -4.49 22.09
N ASP A 26 -11.37 -3.38 22.49
CA ASP A 26 -9.97 -3.29 22.93
C ASP A 26 -8.94 -3.71 21.87
N MET A 27 -9.36 -3.88 20.61
CA MET A 27 -8.48 -4.18 19.50
C MET A 27 -7.95 -2.89 18.87
N VAL A 28 -6.63 -2.80 18.78
CA VAL A 28 -5.92 -1.67 18.15
C VAL A 28 -4.99 -2.20 17.08
N PHE A 29 -4.98 -1.51 15.94
CA PHE A 29 -4.04 -1.75 14.87
C PHE A 29 -3.02 -0.61 14.80
N ARG A 30 -1.73 -0.97 14.72
CA ARG A 30 -0.64 -0.01 14.54
C ARG A 30 -0.28 0.06 13.06
N THR A 31 -0.29 1.26 12.50
CA THR A 31 0.15 1.48 11.11
C THR A 31 1.68 1.51 11.00
N ASN A 32 2.20 1.54 9.77
CA ASN A 32 3.61 1.78 9.49
C ASN A 32 3.97 3.29 9.40
N LEU A 33 3.03 4.20 9.68
CA LEU A 33 3.20 5.65 9.53
C LEU A 33 3.67 6.30 10.84
N SER A 34 4.94 6.67 10.89
CA SER A 34 5.52 7.47 11.98
C SER A 34 5.27 8.97 11.77
N SER A 35 5.39 9.76 12.85
CA SER A 35 5.11 11.22 12.84
C SER A 35 5.72 12.02 11.69
N ASN A 36 6.95 11.69 11.27
CA ASN A 36 7.62 12.39 10.18
C ASN A 36 6.93 12.20 8.81
N LEU A 37 6.15 11.13 8.65
CA LEU A 37 5.42 10.78 7.42
C LEU A 37 3.99 11.32 7.40
N LEU A 38 3.46 11.83 8.51
CA LEU A 38 2.05 12.17 8.67
C LEU A 38 1.71 13.63 8.35
N VAL A 39 0.59 13.87 7.69
CA VAL A 39 0.00 15.22 7.57
C VAL A 39 -0.50 15.73 8.93
N ASP A 40 -0.60 17.04 9.09
CA ASP A 40 -0.92 17.65 10.39
C ASP A 40 -2.28 17.23 10.96
N CYS A 41 -3.28 16.95 10.11
CA CYS A 41 -4.60 16.50 10.58
C CYS A 41 -4.59 15.09 11.19
N ALA A 42 -3.56 14.28 10.93
CA ALA A 42 -3.43 12.92 11.48
C ALA A 42 -3.16 12.91 12.99
N PHE A 43 -2.68 14.02 13.55
CA PHE A 43 -2.42 14.15 14.99
C PHE A 43 -3.69 14.42 15.81
N ALA A 44 -4.81 14.70 15.16
CA ALA A 44 -6.12 14.74 15.79
C ALA A 44 -6.81 13.37 15.72
N SER A 45 -7.79 13.14 16.60
CA SER A 45 -8.69 11.99 16.46
C SER A 45 -9.53 12.15 15.20
N ASN A 46 -9.59 11.10 14.39
CA ASN A 46 -10.27 11.09 13.10
C ASN A 46 -11.14 9.84 12.97
N GLN A 47 -12.46 10.01 12.85
CA GLN A 47 -13.34 8.88 12.60
C GLN A 47 -12.97 8.19 11.28
N PHE A 48 -13.13 6.87 11.25
CA PHE A 48 -13.06 6.09 10.02
C PHE A 48 -14.25 6.46 9.12
N THR A 49 -13.98 7.09 7.98
CA THR A 49 -15.02 7.70 7.14
C THR A 49 -15.63 6.69 6.17
N VAL A 50 -16.69 7.12 5.48
CA VAL A 50 -17.24 6.36 4.34
C VAL A 50 -16.20 6.23 3.23
N ASP A 51 -15.40 7.28 2.97
CA ASP A 51 -14.32 7.24 1.99
C ASP A 51 -13.26 6.20 2.37
N ASP A 52 -12.87 6.12 3.65
CA ASP A 52 -11.95 5.07 4.14
C ASP A 52 -12.54 3.66 3.92
N ALA A 53 -13.85 3.50 4.10
CA ALA A 53 -14.54 2.22 3.89
C ALA A 53 -14.58 1.84 2.40
N SER A 54 -14.77 2.81 1.51
CA SER A 54 -14.68 2.63 0.07
C SER A 54 -13.26 2.24 -0.37
N ASP A 55 -12.24 2.93 0.13
CA ASP A 55 -10.83 2.61 -0.14
C ASP A 55 -10.47 1.22 0.40
N TYR A 56 -10.90 0.90 1.62
CA TYR A 56 -10.72 -0.42 2.22
C TYR A 56 -11.29 -1.53 1.32
N GLN A 57 -12.50 -1.35 0.80
CA GLN A 57 -13.14 -2.32 -0.07
C GLN A 57 -12.39 -2.46 -1.41
N THR A 58 -12.01 -1.34 -2.03
CA THR A 58 -11.23 -1.33 -3.28
C THR A 58 -9.93 -2.11 -3.14
N TYR A 59 -9.14 -1.84 -2.11
CA TYR A 59 -7.87 -2.56 -1.90
C TYR A 59 -8.09 -4.00 -1.47
N LYS A 60 -9.11 -4.26 -0.63
CA LYS A 60 -9.45 -5.62 -0.20
C LYS A 60 -9.70 -6.53 -1.39
N GLU A 61 -10.51 -6.11 -2.36
CA GLU A 61 -10.85 -6.94 -3.53
C GLU A 61 -9.62 -7.35 -4.34
N ARG A 62 -8.64 -6.44 -4.44
CA ARG A 62 -7.41 -6.65 -5.21
C ARG A 62 -6.40 -7.49 -4.42
N ILE A 63 -6.28 -7.23 -3.13
CA ILE A 63 -5.35 -7.92 -2.23
C ILE A 63 -5.80 -9.35 -1.92
N ASP A 64 -7.10 -9.66 -2.01
CA ASP A 64 -7.62 -11.00 -1.72
C ASP A 64 -7.08 -12.07 -2.69
N CYS A 65 -6.71 -11.66 -3.90
CA CYS A 65 -6.10 -12.51 -4.93
C CYS A 65 -4.60 -12.76 -4.71
N LEU A 66 -3.96 -12.08 -3.77
CA LEU A 66 -2.53 -12.23 -3.51
C LEU A 66 -2.25 -13.46 -2.65
N ASN A 67 -1.08 -14.07 -2.87
CA ASN A 67 -0.57 -15.18 -2.07
C ASN A 67 0.01 -14.70 -0.73
N LEU A 68 -0.82 -14.02 0.06
CA LEU A 68 -0.53 -13.54 1.41
C LEU A 68 -1.45 -14.25 2.41
N SER A 69 -0.98 -14.43 3.65
CA SER A 69 -1.86 -14.91 4.71
C SER A 69 -2.97 -13.89 5.01
N GLU A 70 -4.13 -14.37 5.47
CA GLU A 70 -5.26 -13.49 5.80
C GLU A 70 -4.89 -12.31 6.73
N PRO A 71 -4.07 -12.48 7.79
CA PRO A 71 -3.62 -11.35 8.60
C PRO A 71 -2.78 -10.33 7.81
N ARG A 72 -1.89 -10.79 6.91
CA ARG A 72 -1.06 -9.91 6.07
C ARG A 72 -1.89 -9.16 5.03
N LYS A 73 -2.92 -9.80 4.47
CA LYS A 73 -3.87 -9.12 3.57
C LYS A 73 -4.58 -7.97 4.28
N VAL A 74 -5.12 -8.24 5.48
CA VAL A 74 -5.81 -7.20 6.28
C VAL A 74 -4.86 -6.08 6.67
N GLU A 75 -3.65 -6.42 7.11
CA GLU A 75 -2.61 -5.44 7.44
C GLU A 75 -2.27 -4.53 6.25
N LEU A 76 -2.06 -5.10 5.06
CA LEU A 76 -1.76 -4.33 3.86
C LEU A 76 -2.91 -3.38 3.49
N VAL A 77 -4.16 -3.87 3.52
CA VAL A 77 -5.34 -3.03 3.24
C VAL A 77 -5.37 -1.83 4.19
N LEU A 78 -5.15 -2.05 5.49
CA LEU A 78 -5.16 -0.96 6.47
C LEU A 78 -3.98 0.01 6.30
N TYR A 79 -2.80 -0.48 5.92
CA TYR A 79 -1.67 0.39 5.54
C TYR A 79 -2.01 1.24 4.31
N CYS A 80 -2.65 0.66 3.28
CA CYS A 80 -3.05 1.38 2.08
C CYS A 80 -4.03 2.52 2.39
N VAL A 81 -5.08 2.25 3.17
CA VAL A 81 -6.06 3.27 3.59
C VAL A 81 -5.38 4.37 4.42
N ALA A 82 -4.57 3.98 5.42
CA ALA A 82 -3.85 4.93 6.25
C ALA A 82 -2.91 5.83 5.42
N ALA A 83 -2.16 5.24 4.49
CA ALA A 83 -1.20 5.97 3.67
C ALA A 83 -1.89 6.92 2.68
N LYS A 84 -2.98 6.50 2.04
CA LYS A 84 -3.75 7.37 1.13
C LYS A 84 -4.30 8.59 1.86
N ARG A 85 -4.82 8.42 3.09
CA ARG A 85 -5.44 9.52 3.84
C ARG A 85 -4.45 10.41 4.58
N PHE A 86 -3.43 9.83 5.21
CA PHE A 86 -2.62 10.54 6.21
C PHE A 86 -1.15 10.71 5.84
N HIS A 87 -0.65 10.11 4.76
CA HIS A 87 0.74 10.30 4.36
C HIS A 87 0.94 11.71 3.77
N LYS A 88 2.06 12.36 4.11
CA LYS A 88 2.46 13.63 3.48
C LYS A 88 2.61 13.45 1.96
N PRO A 89 2.37 14.49 1.15
CA PRO A 89 2.60 14.44 -0.28
C PRO A 89 4.01 13.91 -0.63
N VAL A 90 4.08 12.83 -1.40
CA VAL A 90 5.33 12.18 -1.81
C VAL A 90 5.73 12.70 -3.19
N GLN A 91 6.98 13.11 -3.33
CA GLN A 91 7.53 13.53 -4.63
C GLN A 91 7.84 12.30 -5.51
N PRO A 92 7.42 12.31 -6.79
CA PRO A 92 7.70 11.21 -7.72
C PRO A 92 9.19 10.86 -7.80
N LYS A 93 9.49 9.57 -7.85
CA LYS A 93 10.84 9.01 -8.01
C LYS A 93 10.89 8.20 -9.30
N SER A 94 11.84 8.51 -10.18
CA SER A 94 12.06 7.80 -11.44
C SER A 94 13.44 7.15 -11.53
N TRP A 95 14.44 7.65 -10.80
CA TRP A 95 15.84 7.21 -10.88
C TRP A 95 16.14 5.91 -10.13
N PHE A 96 15.19 5.39 -9.33
CA PHE A 96 15.32 4.11 -8.66
C PHE A 96 14.83 2.94 -9.50
N PHE A 97 14.18 3.21 -10.64
CA PHE A 97 13.44 2.21 -11.41
C PHE A 97 13.82 2.29 -12.88
N ASP A 98 13.76 1.15 -13.56
CA ASP A 98 14.01 1.02 -14.97
C ASP A 98 12.78 1.48 -15.78
N TYR A 99 13.03 2.04 -16.96
CA TYR A 99 11.96 2.32 -17.93
C TYR A 99 11.35 1.00 -18.40
N GLN A 100 10.02 0.88 -18.31
CA GLN A 100 9.31 -0.33 -18.73
C GLN A 100 8.45 -0.10 -19.97
N SER A 101 7.73 1.02 -20.05
CA SER A 101 6.89 1.32 -21.21
C SER A 101 6.53 2.80 -21.29
N SER A 102 6.08 3.26 -22.46
CA SER A 102 5.48 4.58 -22.64
C SER A 102 3.96 4.46 -22.69
N GLY A 103 3.25 5.29 -21.92
CA GLY A 103 1.78 5.39 -22.02
C GLY A 103 1.01 4.36 -21.20
N TYR A 104 1.66 3.67 -20.25
CA TYR A 104 0.94 2.89 -19.25
C TYR A 104 0.12 3.83 -18.35
N SER A 105 -1.14 3.47 -18.10
CA SER A 105 -2.07 4.27 -17.30
C SER A 105 -2.62 3.37 -16.19
N PRO A 106 -2.02 3.39 -14.99
CA PRO A 106 -2.46 2.55 -13.89
C PRO A 106 -3.84 2.99 -13.36
N GLU A 107 -4.58 2.03 -12.82
CA GLU A 107 -5.82 2.29 -12.09
C GLU A 107 -5.63 2.18 -10.57
N GLU A 108 -6.48 2.85 -9.80
CA GLU A 108 -6.49 2.65 -8.35
C GLU A 108 -6.82 1.20 -7.98
N GLY A 109 -6.05 0.65 -7.03
CA GLY A 109 -6.13 -0.75 -6.62
C GLY A 109 -5.44 -1.72 -7.58
N GLU A 110 -4.97 -1.27 -8.76
CA GLU A 110 -4.18 -2.13 -9.64
C GLU A 110 -2.86 -2.54 -8.98
N VAL A 111 -2.46 -3.80 -9.19
CA VAL A 111 -1.13 -4.27 -8.81
C VAL A 111 -0.20 -4.15 -10.01
N VAL A 112 0.88 -3.40 -9.81
CA VAL A 112 1.89 -3.08 -10.82
C VAL A 112 3.24 -3.68 -10.43
N SER A 113 4.05 -4.02 -11.42
CA SER A 113 5.45 -4.40 -11.22
C SER A 113 6.35 -3.19 -11.41
N LEU A 114 7.29 -3.01 -10.49
CA LEU A 114 8.40 -2.07 -10.60
C LEU A 114 9.70 -2.87 -10.63
N VAL A 115 10.61 -2.49 -11.53
CA VAL A 115 11.89 -3.19 -11.73
C VAL A 115 13.04 -2.21 -11.58
N ASN A 116 14.15 -2.68 -11.02
CA ASN A 116 15.42 -1.99 -11.02
C ASN A 116 16.59 -2.98 -11.09
N SER A 117 17.82 -2.47 -11.00
CA SER A 117 19.03 -3.30 -10.98
C SER A 117 19.11 -4.33 -9.85
N ASN A 118 18.31 -4.19 -8.80
CA ASN A 118 18.30 -5.08 -7.64
C ASN A 118 17.21 -6.16 -7.75
N GLY A 119 16.23 -6.00 -8.64
CA GLY A 119 15.19 -7.00 -8.87
C GLY A 119 13.85 -6.40 -9.29
N GLN A 120 12.80 -7.21 -9.15
CA GLN A 120 11.42 -6.86 -9.43
C GLN A 120 10.61 -6.93 -8.13
N GLY A 121 9.73 -5.95 -7.92
CA GLY A 121 8.80 -5.92 -6.80
C GLY A 121 7.39 -5.56 -7.25
N TYR A 122 6.40 -5.94 -6.44
CA TYR A 122 4.99 -5.70 -6.71
C TYR A 122 4.40 -4.65 -5.79
N PHE A 123 3.61 -3.77 -6.37
CA PHE A 123 3.06 -2.60 -5.68
C PHE A 123 1.59 -2.43 -6.00
N ILE A 124 0.78 -2.07 -5.01
CA ILE A 124 -0.62 -1.71 -5.21
C ILE A 124 -0.76 -0.19 -5.35
N VAL A 125 -1.50 0.27 -6.35
CA VAL A 125 -1.72 1.69 -6.64
C VAL A 125 -2.77 2.27 -5.69
N LEU A 126 -2.44 3.37 -5.01
CA LEU A 126 -3.31 4.03 -4.03
C LEU A 126 -3.94 5.32 -4.58
N GLU A 127 -3.15 6.12 -5.29
CA GLU A 127 -3.58 7.40 -5.88
C GLU A 127 -2.98 7.52 -7.28
N VAL A 128 -3.83 7.78 -8.28
CA VAL A 128 -3.41 7.99 -9.66
C VAL A 128 -3.32 9.50 -9.94
N GLY A 129 -2.12 9.98 -10.25
CA GLY A 129 -1.91 11.33 -10.78
C GLY A 129 -1.71 11.32 -12.30
N ASP A 130 -1.43 12.49 -12.89
CA ASP A 130 -1.32 12.65 -14.35
C ASP A 130 -0.19 11.85 -15.00
N SER A 131 0.96 11.72 -14.31
CA SER A 131 2.16 11.05 -14.83
C SER A 131 2.85 10.15 -13.81
N ALA A 132 2.32 10.09 -12.59
CA ALA A 132 2.88 9.35 -11.48
C ALA A 132 1.79 8.94 -10.50
N SER A 133 1.92 7.76 -9.92
CA SER A 133 0.98 7.23 -8.93
C SER A 133 1.68 6.94 -7.61
N LEU A 134 0.95 7.12 -6.51
CA LEU A 134 1.38 6.65 -5.19
C LEU A 134 1.08 5.16 -5.11
N CYS A 135 2.05 4.35 -4.71
CA CYS A 135 1.90 2.90 -4.62
C CYS A 135 2.50 2.37 -3.31
N ALA A 136 1.93 1.30 -2.75
CA ALA A 136 2.45 0.60 -1.57
C ALA A 136 3.10 -0.74 -1.94
N LEU A 137 4.24 -1.08 -1.32
CA LEU A 137 4.89 -2.38 -1.53
C LEU A 137 4.02 -3.52 -1.01
N VAL A 138 3.79 -4.51 -1.86
CA VAL A 138 2.99 -5.71 -1.56
C VAL A 138 3.87 -6.86 -1.03
N ASP A 139 5.13 -6.91 -1.46
CA ASP A 139 6.05 -7.98 -1.08
C ASP A 139 6.42 -7.92 0.41
N LEU A 140 6.51 -9.10 1.03
CA LEU A 140 6.94 -9.25 2.43
C LEU A 140 8.45 -9.05 2.60
N GLU A 141 9.21 -9.29 1.54
CA GLU A 141 10.66 -9.03 1.50
C GLU A 141 10.91 -7.55 1.19
N ASP A 142 11.98 -7.01 1.77
CA ASP A 142 12.33 -5.61 1.57
C ASP A 142 12.80 -5.38 0.12
N PHE A 143 12.17 -4.42 -0.56
CA PHE A 143 12.54 -4.04 -1.92
C PHE A 143 13.67 -3.02 -1.90
N ALA A 144 14.87 -3.42 -2.33
CA ALA A 144 16.03 -2.54 -2.41
C ALA A 144 15.86 -1.49 -3.52
N LEU A 145 15.86 -0.20 -3.15
CA LEU A 145 15.86 0.91 -4.10
C LEU A 145 17.28 1.25 -4.58
N ASN A 146 18.25 1.14 -3.67
CA ASN A 146 19.69 1.26 -3.95
C ASN A 146 20.48 0.61 -2.81
N GLY A 147 21.82 0.73 -2.82
CA GLY A 147 22.69 0.14 -1.79
C GLY A 147 22.51 0.65 -0.34
N SER A 148 21.63 1.62 -0.09
CA SER A 148 21.40 2.22 1.24
C SER A 148 19.92 2.37 1.61
N LYS A 149 19.01 2.24 0.64
CA LYS A 149 17.58 2.51 0.79
C LYS A 149 16.79 1.29 0.33
N GLN A 150 15.81 0.93 1.13
CA GLN A 150 14.86 -0.14 0.83
C GLN A 150 13.46 0.29 1.24
N LEU A 151 12.46 -0.31 0.62
CA LEU A 151 11.07 -0.24 1.03
C LEU A 151 10.70 -1.54 1.73
N ARG A 152 9.91 -1.42 2.78
CA ARG A 152 9.33 -2.56 3.50
C ARG A 152 7.87 -2.73 3.13
N PHE A 153 7.33 -3.90 3.46
CA PHE A 153 5.92 -4.21 3.30
C PHE A 153 4.99 -3.05 3.72
N GLY A 154 4.08 -2.66 2.81
CA GLY A 154 3.12 -1.58 2.99
C GLY A 154 3.69 -0.16 2.95
N GLN A 155 5.01 0.04 2.82
CA GLN A 155 5.57 1.38 2.66
C GLN A 155 5.26 1.93 1.27
N VAL A 156 5.05 3.24 1.21
CA VAL A 156 4.63 3.91 -0.01
C VAL A 156 5.76 4.64 -0.72
N ILE A 157 5.63 4.72 -2.04
CA ILE A 157 6.49 5.50 -2.92
C ILE A 157 5.64 6.05 -4.07
N LYS A 158 5.90 7.30 -4.51
CA LYS A 158 5.28 7.86 -5.72
C LYS A 158 6.22 7.63 -6.89
N VAL A 159 5.74 6.99 -7.95
CA VAL A 159 6.57 6.53 -9.08
C VAL A 159 5.94 6.98 -10.40
N MET A 160 6.76 7.34 -11.37
CA MET A 160 6.31 7.74 -12.70
C MET A 160 5.70 6.54 -13.45
N HIS A 161 4.67 6.77 -14.25
CA HIS A 161 3.97 5.68 -14.96
C HIS A 161 4.83 4.96 -15.99
N ASP A 162 5.81 5.65 -16.57
CA ASP A 162 6.76 5.06 -17.53
C ASP A 162 7.75 4.05 -16.89
N ARG A 163 7.69 3.90 -15.57
CA ARG A 163 8.41 2.91 -14.77
C ARG A 163 7.52 1.75 -14.33
N MET A 164 6.24 1.71 -14.71
CA MET A 164 5.28 0.69 -14.28
C MET A 164 4.94 -0.27 -15.43
N ALA A 165 4.56 -1.49 -15.05
CA ALA A 165 3.92 -2.46 -15.92
C ALA A 165 2.84 -3.22 -15.14
N SER A 166 1.81 -3.70 -15.83
CA SER A 166 0.72 -4.44 -15.18
C SER A 166 1.21 -5.78 -14.65
N ALA A 167 0.87 -6.09 -13.40
CA ALA A 167 1.22 -7.34 -12.74
C ALA A 167 0.02 -8.26 -12.53
N ASN A 168 -1.06 -8.13 -13.32
CA ASN A 168 -2.26 -8.98 -13.22
C ASN A 168 -1.96 -10.49 -13.22
N GLN A 169 -0.82 -10.91 -13.78
CA GLN A 169 -0.33 -12.28 -13.80
C GLN A 169 -0.18 -12.87 -12.38
N ILE A 170 0.21 -12.07 -11.39
CA ILE A 170 0.40 -12.53 -10.00
C ILE A 170 -0.90 -12.64 -9.20
N LEU A 171 -2.00 -12.10 -9.74
CA LEU A 171 -3.35 -12.22 -9.17
C LEU A 171 -4.04 -13.52 -9.59
N LEU A 172 -3.45 -14.26 -10.54
CA LEU A 172 -3.99 -15.55 -10.98
C LEU A 172 -3.48 -16.67 -10.05
N PRO A 173 -4.37 -17.53 -9.52
CA PRO A 173 -3.92 -18.73 -8.85
C PRO A 173 -3.12 -19.58 -9.84
N GLN A 174 -1.87 -19.93 -9.49
CA GLN A 174 -1.10 -20.86 -10.32
C GLN A 174 -1.91 -22.16 -10.49
N PRO A 175 -2.08 -22.68 -11.71
CA PRO A 175 -2.69 -23.99 -11.88
C PRO A 175 -1.80 -25.00 -11.14
N MET A 176 -2.38 -25.74 -10.19
CA MET A 176 -1.71 -26.87 -9.56
C MET A 176 -1.17 -27.78 -10.67
N ALA A 177 0.14 -27.83 -10.81
CA ALA A 177 0.77 -28.87 -11.61
C ALA A 177 0.50 -30.21 -10.90
N MET A 178 -0.47 -30.98 -11.40
CA MET A 178 -0.58 -32.39 -11.04
C MET A 178 0.68 -33.08 -11.57
N VAL A 179 1.60 -33.40 -10.67
CA VAL A 179 2.68 -34.33 -10.95
C VAL A 179 2.05 -35.72 -10.95
N GLY A 180 1.96 -36.32 -12.14
CA GLY A 180 1.55 -37.72 -12.34
C GLY A 180 2.68 -38.69 -12.05
#